data_AF-A0AAN1Y2C6-F1
#
_entry.id   AF-A0AAN1Y2C6-F1
#
_cell.length_a   1.000
_cell.length_b   1.000
_cell.length_c   1.000
_cell.angle_alpha   90.00
_cell.angle_beta   90.00
_cell.angle_gamma   90.00
#
_symmetry.space_group_name_H-M   'P 1'
#
loop_
_entity.id
_entity.type
_entity.pdbx_description
1 polymer ?
#
loop_
_entity_poly.entity_id
_entity_poly.type
_entity_poly.pdbx_seq_one_letter_code
_entity_poly.pdbx_strand_id
1 'polypeptide(L)'
;MNGTTRASSGLASDTEKRKRLIMRVQFALLDKGFYNGNIDGSMGPATRTAIKNYRVAYGLPTPVRETLDSQLLNSLNILAR
;
A
#
# COMPACT_ATOMS: atom_id res chain seq x y z
N MET A 1 23.56 -34.54 -5.98
CA MET A 1 22.31 -34.11 -5.34
C MET A 1 22.38 -32.61 -5.05
N ASN A 2 21.27 -31.92 -5.32
CA ASN A 2 20.81 -30.61 -4.81
C ASN A 2 21.31 -29.32 -5.47
N GLY A 3 20.46 -28.78 -6.35
CA GLY A 3 20.48 -27.40 -6.82
C GLY A 3 19.05 -26.88 -7.00
N THR A 4 18.40 -26.45 -5.92
CA THR A 4 17.04 -25.86 -5.95
C THR A 4 16.95 -24.67 -4.99
N THR A 5 17.60 -23.55 -5.34
CA THR A 5 17.46 -22.26 -4.64
C THR A 5 17.44 -21.08 -5.63
N ARG A 6 16.36 -20.95 -6.42
CA ARG A 6 16.08 -19.72 -7.20
C ARG A 6 14.68 -19.14 -6.98
N ALA A 7 13.80 -19.86 -6.28
CA ALA A 7 12.42 -19.45 -6.02
C ALA A 7 12.27 -18.51 -4.79
N SER A 8 13.17 -18.59 -3.81
CA SER A 8 13.10 -17.81 -2.57
C SER A 8 13.46 -16.33 -2.74
N SER A 9 14.32 -16.00 -3.70
CA SER A 9 14.73 -14.62 -4.00
C SER A 9 13.61 -13.75 -4.59
N GLY A 10 12.68 -14.33 -5.35
CA GLY A 10 11.56 -13.61 -5.96
C GLY A 10 10.51 -13.15 -4.95
N LEU A 11 10.05 -14.07 -4.09
CA LEU A 11 8.98 -13.82 -3.11
C LEU A 11 9.38 -12.78 -2.04
N ALA A 12 10.65 -12.79 -1.62
CA ALA A 12 11.19 -11.77 -0.73
C ALA A 12 11.21 -10.40 -1.43
N SER A 13 11.64 -10.35 -2.70
CA SER A 13 11.67 -9.11 -3.47
C SER A 13 10.27 -8.51 -3.69
N ASP A 14 9.26 -9.34 -3.89
CA ASP A 14 7.87 -8.90 -4.08
C ASP A 14 7.23 -8.44 -2.77
N THR A 15 7.60 -9.07 -1.66
CA THR A 15 7.20 -8.62 -0.32
C THR A 15 7.81 -7.27 0.03
N GLU A 16 9.10 -7.06 -0.27
CA GLU A 16 9.75 -5.77 -0.05
C GLU A 16 9.22 -4.67 -0.99
N LYS A 17 8.91 -5.00 -2.25
CA LYS A 17 8.23 -4.08 -3.18
C LYS A 17 6.86 -3.67 -2.64
N ARG A 18 6.06 -4.64 -2.18
CA ARG A 18 4.74 -4.38 -1.58
C ARG A 18 4.85 -3.53 -0.31
N LYS A 19 5.82 -3.82 0.56
CA LYS A 19 6.09 -3.04 1.77
C LYS A 19 6.41 -1.58 1.43
N ARG A 20 7.33 -1.35 0.49
CA ARG A 20 7.66 0.01 0.01
C ARG A 20 6.45 0.72 -0.59
N LEU A 21 5.58 -0.01 -1.31
CA LEU A 21 4.35 0.56 -1.84
C LEU A 21 3.41 1.01 -0.72
N ILE A 22 3.21 0.19 0.32
CA ILE A 22 2.41 0.55 1.48
C ILE A 22 3.01 1.78 2.18
N MET A 23 4.33 1.85 2.35
CA MET A 23 4.98 3.02 2.96
C MET A 23 4.73 4.30 2.17
N ARG A 24 4.78 4.23 0.83
CA ARG A 24 4.47 5.39 -0.04
C ARG A 24 3.01 5.83 0.13
N VAL A 25 2.08 4.89 0.26
CA VAL A 25 0.67 5.18 0.50
C VAL A 25 0.46 5.80 1.88
N GLN A 26 1.06 5.24 2.93
CA GLN A 26 1.01 5.80 4.29
C GLN A 26 1.58 7.23 4.32
N PHE A 27 2.71 7.48 3.66
CA PHE A 27 3.30 8.81 3.54
C PHE A 27 2.36 9.79 2.83
N ALA A 28 1.80 9.40 1.67
CA ALA A 28 0.89 10.27 0.93
C ALA A 28 -0.41 10.56 1.71
N LEU A 29 -0.95 9.57 2.43
CA LEU A 29 -2.12 9.77 3.28
C LEU A 29 -1.81 10.67 4.48
N LEU A 30 -0.60 10.59 5.04
CA LEU A 30 -0.14 11.49 6.11
C LEU A 30 -0.03 12.93 5.60
N ASP A 31 0.59 13.14 4.45
CA ASP A 31 0.71 14.46 3.79
C ASP A 31 -0.67 15.08 3.50
N LYS A 32 -1.66 14.26 3.13
CA LYS A 32 -3.05 14.69 2.91
C LYS A 32 -3.86 14.82 4.19
N GLY A 33 -3.30 14.51 5.36
CA GLY A 33 -3.98 14.62 6.67
C GLY A 33 -4.95 13.49 7.01
N PHE A 34 -4.91 12.37 6.27
CA PHE A 34 -5.79 11.20 6.49
C PHE A 34 -5.15 10.10 7.34
N TYR A 35 -3.83 10.12 7.52
CA TYR A 35 -3.09 9.13 8.30
C TYR A 35 -2.30 9.82 9.42
N ASN A 36 -2.24 9.20 10.59
CA ASN A 36 -1.54 9.71 11.77
C ASN A 36 -0.70 8.62 12.49
N GLY A 37 -0.54 7.45 11.84
CA GLY A 37 0.24 6.34 12.36
C GLY A 37 1.67 6.30 11.82
N ASN A 38 2.40 5.24 12.17
CA ASN A 38 3.78 5.05 11.74
C ASN A 38 3.84 4.57 10.28
N ILE A 39 4.78 5.13 9.51
CA ILE A 39 5.08 4.66 8.15
C ILE A 39 5.95 3.40 8.25
N ASP A 40 5.32 2.26 8.45
CA ASP A 40 5.97 0.97 8.71
C ASP A 40 5.87 -0.02 7.53
N GLY A 41 5.08 0.32 6.52
CA GLY A 41 4.81 -0.56 5.38
C GLY A 41 3.83 -1.68 5.66
N SER A 42 3.06 -1.58 6.75
CA SER A 42 2.05 -2.55 7.14
C SER A 42 0.64 -2.09 6.77
N MET A 43 -0.13 -3.01 6.18
CA MET A 43 -1.56 -2.79 5.97
C MET A 43 -2.32 -3.07 7.28
N GLY A 44 -2.17 -2.19 8.27
CA GLY A 44 -2.82 -2.27 9.58
C GLY A 44 -4.19 -1.57 9.62
N PRO A 45 -4.92 -1.64 10.77
CA PRO A 45 -6.21 -0.97 10.93
C PRO A 45 -6.15 0.55 10.66
N ALA A 46 -5.14 1.24 11.15
CA ALA A 46 -4.96 2.67 10.90
C ALA A 46 -4.78 2.99 9.40
N THR A 47 -3.98 2.19 8.69
CA THR A 47 -3.76 2.36 7.24
C THR A 47 -5.07 2.12 6.47
N ARG A 48 -5.84 1.10 6.85
CA ARG A 48 -7.16 0.79 6.28
C ARG A 48 -8.16 1.94 6.47
N THR A 49 -8.30 2.43 7.70
CA THR A 49 -9.18 3.55 8.02
C THR A 49 -8.79 4.82 7.25
N ALA A 50 -7.50 5.12 7.15
CA ALA A 50 -7.01 6.26 6.38
C ALA A 50 -7.35 6.16 4.88
N ILE A 51 -7.15 4.98 4.28
CA ILE A 51 -7.53 4.72 2.88
C ILE A 51 -9.03 4.89 2.69
N LYS A 52 -9.86 4.36 3.60
CA LYS A 52 -11.32 4.48 3.53
C LYS A 52 -11.74 5.95 3.61
N ASN A 53 -11.25 6.70 4.59
CA ASN A 53 -11.58 8.11 4.78
C ASN A 53 -11.14 8.95 3.58
N TYR A 54 -9.93 8.70 3.06
CA TYR A 54 -9.44 9.35 1.84
C TYR A 54 -10.34 9.04 0.65
N ARG A 55 -10.68 7.76 0.41
CA ARG A 55 -11.57 7.38 -0.70
C ARG A 55 -12.92 8.08 -0.60
N VAL A 56 -13.53 8.13 0.59
CA VAL A 56 -14.80 8.84 0.81
C VAL A 56 -14.65 10.34 0.52
N ALA A 57 -13.59 10.98 1.04
CA ALA A 57 -13.36 12.41 0.85
C ALA A 57 -13.11 12.81 -0.61
N TYR A 58 -12.52 11.92 -1.42
CA TYR A 58 -12.20 12.15 -2.84
C TYR A 58 -13.21 11.49 -3.79
N GLY A 59 -14.33 10.96 -3.30
CA GLY A 59 -15.37 10.34 -4.14
C GLY A 59 -14.93 9.06 -4.86
N LEU A 60 -13.93 8.35 -4.32
CA LEU A 60 -13.42 7.11 -4.90
C LEU A 60 -14.23 5.89 -4.42
N PRO A 61 -14.45 4.88 -5.28
CA PRO A 61 -15.00 3.59 -4.89
C PRO A 61 -14.36 2.99 -3.64
N THR A 62 -15.18 2.49 -2.71
CA THR A 62 -14.73 1.75 -1.51
C THR A 62 -15.02 0.26 -1.67
N PRO A 63 -14.10 -0.53 -2.26
CA PRO A 63 -14.31 -1.96 -2.44
C PRO A 63 -14.41 -2.68 -1.09
N VAL A 64 -15.15 -3.80 -1.06
CA VAL A 64 -15.33 -4.64 0.14
C VAL A 64 -13.99 -5.16 0.68
N ARG A 65 -13.02 -5.42 -0.22
CA ARG A 65 -11.63 -5.68 0.13
C ARG A 65 -10.84 -4.41 -0.11
N GLU A 66 -10.27 -3.83 0.95
CA GLU A 66 -9.40 -2.67 0.84
C GLU A 66 -8.10 -3.07 0.13
N THR A 67 -7.96 -2.60 -1.10
CA THR A 67 -6.83 -2.92 -1.97
C THR A 67 -6.02 -1.65 -2.28
N LEU A 68 -4.72 -1.82 -2.48
CA LEU A 68 -3.86 -0.82 -3.11
C LEU A 68 -4.04 -0.88 -4.64
N ASP A 69 -5.27 -0.64 -5.09
CA ASP A 69 -5.61 -0.63 -6.50
C ASP A 69 -4.98 0.57 -7.23
N SER A 70 -4.92 0.48 -8.56
CA SER A 70 -4.36 1.53 -9.41
C SER A 70 -5.08 2.86 -9.25
N GLN A 71 -6.38 2.87 -8.96
CA GLN A 71 -7.14 4.09 -8.82
C GLN A 71 -6.72 4.88 -7.57
N LEU A 72 -6.59 4.19 -6.42
CA LEU A 72 -6.05 4.78 -5.20
C LEU A 72 -4.62 5.27 -5.43
N LEU A 73 -3.77 4.44 -6.03
CA LEU A 73 -2.37 4.79 -6.29
C LEU A 73 -2.24 6.00 -7.22
N ASN A 74 -3.03 6.07 -8.29
CA ASN A 74 -3.06 7.20 -9.21
C ASN A 74 -3.57 8.48 -8.52
N SER A 75 -4.62 8.38 -7.69
CA SER A 75 -5.15 9.55 -6.94
C SER A 75 -4.14 10.11 -5.93
N LEU A 76 -3.27 9.25 -5.38
CA LEU A 76 -2.17 9.64 -4.51
C LEU A 76 -0.88 10.01 -5.28
N ASN A 77 -0.92 9.98 -6.62
CA ASN A 77 0.22 10.20 -7.51
C ASN A 77 1.39 9.22 -7.27
N ILE A 78 1.08 7.99 -6.85
CA ILE A 78 2.03 6.92 -6.57
C ILE A 78 2.08 5.97 -7.77
N LEU A 79 3.16 6.06 -8.54
CA LEU A 79 3.41 5.09 -9.62
C LEU A 79 3.93 3.78 -9.02
N ALA A 80 3.15 2.71 -9.16
CA ALA A 80 3.65 1.34 -9.06
C ALA A 80 4.36 1.03 -10.40
N ARG A 81 5.69 1.14 -10.39
CA ARG A 81 6.55 0.74 -11.51
C ARG A 81 7.16 -0.63 -11.22
#